data_AF-A0A1Z5J9R5-F1
#
_entry.id   AF-A0A1Z5J9R5-F1
#
_cell.length_a   1.000
_cell.length_b   1.000
_cell.length_c   1.000
_cell.angle_alpha   90.00
_cell.angle_beta   90.00
_cell.angle_gamma   90.00
#
_symmetry.space_group_name_H-M   'P 1'
#
loop_
_entity.id
_entity.type
_entity.pdbx_description
1 polymer ?
#
loop_
_entity_poly.entity_id
_entity_poly.type
_entity_poly.pdbx_seq_one_letter_code
_entity_poly.pdbx_strand_id
1 'polypeptide(L)'
;MNRANMSYEIPEAFTPILNTDVSRELDDKFQALFDKVIDHDHSKAEHFYQRIKEEVTAEPLLVRMINTSMENWSLLGAVCRWAKFDCQGTILFLIEQNPHALMWVGRSRDRNKRCAPIHLIGESSRNCTWLFWIVKRYPWVFEHKVCQRNPPHLSMVRCWANGDCESEVIRWFYEAYPQGLHEKERITSTVGKYALMVSLEGSEEPDADIFIWMAEQHPDAIYYKTVRGYSILHQVCEALGAKENEYQFVPFKCSPNMAKIARYLISEHSDLVRQRIHRCGYLLIHLLATRLNHPLVQEMVILLLKAYPECIQVKAAKCRPELSVLPFIQELYPLLMSELEVDTEIALLAQLSDSMANAVLISGDSSLVKNSFLGSISEIFRCWADLRIAHVSIQQQRIRDGIAEMCHRHEGEDVPDELVDEDDFWNEVCFSDYESDEEPDEQNDSDGDSASEFESTSDNVSSDSDNEDDWY
;
A
#
# COMPACT_ATOMS: atom_id res chain seq x y z
N MET A 1 -17.27 11.98 14.21
CA MET A 1 -16.83 13.19 13.50
C MET A 1 -17.78 13.43 12.36
N ASN A 2 -18.59 14.49 12.41
CA ASN A 2 -19.52 14.84 11.33
C ASN A 2 -18.72 15.30 10.11
N ARG A 3 -18.73 14.52 9.02
CA ARG A 3 -18.29 15.02 7.70
C ARG A 3 -19.29 16.09 7.28
N ALA A 4 -18.93 17.35 7.47
CA ALA A 4 -19.59 18.44 6.77
C ALA A 4 -19.33 18.21 5.27
N ASN A 5 -20.37 17.83 4.54
CA ASN A 5 -20.34 17.72 3.09
C ASN A 5 -20.29 19.15 2.55
N MET A 6 -19.09 19.74 2.48
CA MET A 6 -18.90 21.01 1.80
C MET A 6 -19.08 20.74 0.30
N SER A 7 -20.26 21.00 -0.23
CA SER A 7 -20.45 21.08 -1.67
C SER A 7 -19.61 22.23 -2.19
N TYR A 8 -18.45 21.90 -2.77
CA TYR A 8 -17.60 22.88 -3.42
C TYR A 8 -18.30 23.30 -4.73
N GLU A 9 -18.98 24.45 -4.70
CA GLU A 9 -19.52 25.07 -5.90
C GLU A 9 -18.37 25.69 -6.70
N ILE A 10 -18.19 25.25 -7.94
CA ILE A 10 -17.23 25.86 -8.87
C ILE A 10 -17.80 27.23 -9.24
N PRO A 11 -17.08 28.34 -9.02
CA PRO A 11 -17.56 29.64 -9.44
C PRO A 11 -17.83 29.63 -10.95
N GLU A 12 -18.93 30.24 -11.40
CA GLU A 12 -19.35 30.25 -12.80
C GLU A 12 -18.23 30.68 -13.78
N ALA A 13 -17.34 31.57 -13.32
CA ALA A 13 -16.16 32.02 -14.05
C ALA A 13 -15.14 30.92 -14.38
N PHE A 14 -15.23 29.76 -13.76
CA PHE A 14 -14.35 28.60 -13.95
C PHE A 14 -15.09 27.37 -14.48
N THR A 15 -16.34 27.54 -14.95
CA THR A 15 -17.04 26.46 -15.65
C THR A 15 -16.39 26.22 -17.03
N PRO A 16 -16.27 24.95 -17.45
CA PRO A 16 -15.77 24.61 -18.77
C PRO A 16 -16.72 25.14 -19.86
N ILE A 17 -16.14 25.56 -20.99
CA ILE A 17 -16.89 26.05 -22.15
C ILE A 17 -16.60 25.09 -23.31
N LEU A 18 -17.63 24.51 -23.92
CA LEU A 18 -17.41 23.68 -25.09
C LEU A 18 -16.98 24.56 -26.26
N ASN A 19 -16.03 24.07 -27.06
CA ASN A 19 -15.58 24.82 -28.23
C ASN A 19 -16.70 25.07 -29.28
N THR A 20 -17.79 24.30 -29.21
CA THR A 20 -19.02 24.50 -30.00
C THR A 20 -19.85 25.71 -29.56
N ASP A 21 -19.64 26.21 -28.34
CA ASP A 21 -20.48 27.24 -27.70
C ASP A 21 -19.85 28.64 -27.78
N VAL A 22 -18.70 28.77 -28.43
CA VAL A 22 -17.97 30.03 -28.61
C VAL A 22 -18.06 30.54 -30.04
N SER A 23 -17.58 31.78 -30.26
CA SER A 23 -17.43 32.29 -31.62
C SER A 23 -16.43 31.47 -32.42
N ARG A 24 -16.66 31.35 -33.73
CA ARG A 24 -15.77 30.62 -34.65
C ARG A 24 -14.32 31.13 -34.60
N GLU A 25 -14.13 32.44 -34.44
CA GLU A 25 -12.78 33.02 -34.30
C GLU A 25 -12.05 32.48 -33.06
N LEU A 26 -12.77 32.32 -31.94
CA LEU A 26 -12.19 31.81 -30.71
C LEU A 26 -11.91 30.30 -30.80
N ASP A 27 -12.82 29.52 -31.41
CA ASP A 27 -12.60 28.10 -31.70
C ASP A 27 -11.39 27.92 -32.63
N ASP A 28 -11.28 28.68 -33.72
CA ASP A 28 -10.14 28.62 -34.64
C ASP A 28 -8.81 28.93 -33.92
N LYS A 29 -8.79 29.91 -33.01
CA LYS A 29 -7.61 30.20 -32.16
C LYS A 29 -7.28 29.06 -31.20
N PHE A 30 -8.29 28.51 -30.54
CA PHE A 30 -8.14 27.39 -29.62
C PHE A 30 -7.62 26.14 -30.33
N GLN A 31 -8.19 25.78 -31.47
CA GLN A 31 -7.70 24.65 -32.28
C GLN A 31 -6.28 24.88 -32.77
N ALA A 32 -5.94 26.10 -33.22
CA ALA A 32 -4.57 26.41 -33.63
C ALA A 32 -3.55 26.26 -32.49
N LEU A 33 -3.93 26.55 -31.23
CA LEU A 33 -3.09 26.26 -30.07
C LEU A 33 -3.03 24.75 -29.78
N PHE A 34 -4.17 24.07 -29.87
CA PHE A 34 -4.31 22.65 -29.60
C PHE A 34 -3.46 21.80 -30.56
N ASP A 35 -3.54 22.07 -31.86
CA ASP A 35 -2.75 21.39 -32.89
C ASP A 35 -1.24 21.57 -32.64
N LYS A 36 -0.81 22.76 -32.21
CA LYS A 36 0.60 23.01 -31.85
C LYS A 36 1.05 22.24 -30.61
N VAL A 37 0.14 21.94 -29.69
CA VAL A 37 0.44 21.12 -28.51
C VAL A 37 0.70 19.67 -28.95
N ILE A 38 -0.09 19.19 -29.91
CA ILE A 38 0.05 17.84 -30.48
C ILE A 38 1.32 17.74 -31.32
N ASP A 39 1.58 18.73 -32.17
CA ASP A 39 2.75 18.82 -33.05
C ASP A 39 3.99 19.42 -32.34
N HIS A 40 4.01 19.43 -31.00
CA HIS A 40 5.05 20.11 -30.24
C HIS A 40 6.43 19.48 -30.47
N ASP A 41 7.36 20.32 -30.93
CA ASP A 41 8.80 20.02 -31.02
C ASP A 41 9.47 20.40 -29.69
N HIS A 42 9.90 19.39 -28.93
CA HIS A 42 10.53 19.53 -27.61
C HIS A 42 11.70 20.52 -27.59
N SER A 43 12.38 20.74 -28.73
CA SER A 43 13.48 21.71 -28.84
C SER A 43 13.04 23.18 -28.77
N LYS A 44 11.72 23.46 -28.78
CA LYS A 44 11.13 24.80 -28.82
C LYS A 44 10.19 25.09 -27.65
N ALA A 45 10.39 24.43 -26.51
CA ALA A 45 9.58 24.59 -25.30
C ALA A 45 9.36 26.06 -24.89
N GLU A 46 10.42 26.89 -24.90
CA GLU A 46 10.32 28.31 -24.50
C GLU A 46 9.46 29.14 -25.46
N HIS A 47 9.65 28.95 -26.78
CA HIS A 47 8.83 29.64 -27.78
C HIS A 47 7.37 29.20 -27.70
N PHE A 48 7.13 27.92 -27.42
CA PHE A 48 5.79 27.39 -27.21
C PHE A 48 5.13 27.98 -25.96
N TYR A 49 5.87 28.06 -24.84
CA TYR A 49 5.42 28.72 -23.61
C TYR A 49 5.04 30.19 -23.86
N GLN A 50 5.94 30.96 -24.47
CA GLN A 50 5.72 32.38 -24.71
C GLN A 50 4.48 32.62 -25.59
N ARG A 51 4.28 31.79 -26.61
CA ARG A 51 3.09 31.86 -27.46
C ARG A 51 1.80 31.56 -26.70
N ILE A 52 1.76 30.47 -25.92
CA ILE A 52 0.58 30.14 -25.11
C ILE A 52 0.29 31.27 -24.13
N LYS A 53 1.34 31.81 -23.49
CA LYS A 53 1.22 32.92 -22.56
C LYS A 53 0.62 34.16 -23.21
N GLU A 54 1.11 34.56 -24.39
CA GLU A 54 0.60 35.72 -25.13
C GLU A 54 -0.89 35.55 -25.50
N GLU A 55 -1.25 34.43 -26.10
CA GLU A 55 -2.62 34.17 -26.57
C GLU A 55 -3.59 34.05 -25.39
N VAL A 56 -3.23 33.33 -24.32
CA VAL A 56 -4.07 33.19 -23.12
C VAL A 56 -4.21 34.52 -22.36
N THR A 57 -3.14 35.32 -22.31
CA THR A 57 -3.21 36.64 -21.66
C THR A 57 -4.10 37.60 -22.45
N ALA A 58 -4.05 37.54 -23.78
CA ALA A 58 -4.92 38.32 -24.65
C ALA A 58 -6.38 37.85 -24.57
N GLU A 59 -6.59 36.53 -24.47
CA GLU A 59 -7.92 35.91 -24.52
C GLU A 59 -8.09 34.84 -23.42
N PRO A 60 -8.42 35.25 -22.17
CA PRO A 60 -8.49 34.35 -21.02
C PRO A 60 -9.52 33.23 -21.13
N LEU A 61 -10.50 33.35 -22.04
CA LEU A 61 -11.48 32.29 -22.26
C LEU A 61 -10.84 30.99 -22.79
N LEU A 62 -9.68 31.08 -23.44
CA LEU A 62 -8.97 29.92 -24.00
C LEU A 62 -8.63 28.85 -22.96
N VAL A 63 -8.31 29.25 -21.71
CA VAL A 63 -8.02 28.27 -20.63
C VAL A 63 -9.26 27.59 -20.07
N ARG A 64 -10.45 28.03 -20.49
CA ARG A 64 -11.72 27.43 -20.09
C ARG A 64 -12.30 26.48 -21.13
N MET A 65 -11.73 26.45 -22.32
CA MET A 65 -12.30 25.71 -23.44
C MET A 65 -12.00 24.22 -23.39
N ILE A 66 -12.97 23.43 -23.86
CA ILE A 66 -12.91 21.98 -24.02
C ILE A 66 -13.04 21.63 -25.50
N ASN A 67 -12.09 20.84 -26.01
CA ASN A 67 -12.10 20.36 -27.39
C ASN A 67 -13.03 19.14 -27.53
N THR A 68 -14.25 19.34 -28.02
CA THR A 68 -15.22 18.25 -28.22
C THR A 68 -14.79 17.24 -29.29
N SER A 69 -13.93 17.65 -30.24
CA SER A 69 -13.43 16.78 -31.31
C SER A 69 -12.27 15.88 -30.88
N MET A 70 -11.55 16.28 -29.82
CA MET A 70 -10.35 15.59 -29.32
C MET A 70 -10.59 15.13 -27.89
N GLU A 71 -11.49 14.16 -27.74
CA GLU A 71 -11.76 13.45 -26.47
C GLU A 71 -12.15 14.35 -25.27
N ASN A 72 -12.67 15.55 -25.52
CA ASN A 72 -13.01 16.54 -24.49
C ASN A 72 -11.82 16.99 -23.64
N TRP A 73 -10.65 17.13 -24.26
CA TRP A 73 -9.47 17.67 -23.59
C TRP A 73 -9.51 19.20 -23.52
N SER A 74 -9.09 19.74 -22.37
CA SER A 74 -8.76 21.15 -22.22
C SER A 74 -7.35 21.45 -22.71
N LEU A 75 -6.98 22.73 -22.85
CA LEU A 75 -5.60 23.11 -23.19
C LEU A 75 -4.59 22.58 -22.14
N LEU A 76 -4.93 22.66 -20.85
CA LEU A 76 -4.10 22.09 -19.78
C LEU A 76 -3.94 20.57 -19.95
N GLY A 77 -5.04 19.86 -20.18
CA GLY A 77 -5.00 18.41 -20.39
C GLY A 77 -4.19 18.02 -21.61
N ALA A 78 -4.31 18.77 -22.70
CA ALA A 78 -3.50 18.59 -23.89
C ALA A 78 -2.01 18.73 -23.61
N VAL A 79 -1.61 19.80 -22.93
CA VAL A 79 -0.19 20.06 -22.60
C VAL A 79 0.35 18.96 -21.68
N CYS A 80 -0.41 18.56 -20.65
CA CYS A 80 -0.02 17.45 -19.78
C CYS A 80 0.12 16.12 -20.54
N ARG A 81 -0.72 15.88 -21.55
CA ARG A 81 -0.76 14.60 -22.30
C ARG A 81 0.34 14.49 -23.35
N TRP A 82 0.53 15.52 -24.17
CA TRP A 82 1.37 15.46 -25.37
C TRP A 82 2.71 16.16 -25.20
N ALA A 83 2.73 17.37 -24.63
CA ALA A 83 3.98 18.10 -24.38
C ALA A 83 4.74 17.58 -23.14
N LYS A 84 4.04 16.85 -22.25
CA LYS A 84 4.58 16.21 -21.05
C LYS A 84 5.44 17.18 -20.22
N PHE A 85 6.59 16.71 -19.74
CA PHE A 85 7.44 17.41 -18.79
C PHE A 85 8.30 18.51 -19.42
N ASP A 86 8.43 18.61 -20.74
CA ASP A 86 9.30 19.64 -21.35
C ASP A 86 8.68 21.04 -21.29
N CYS A 87 7.38 21.12 -21.01
CA CYS A 87 6.62 22.36 -20.94
C CYS A 87 6.24 22.75 -19.50
N GLN A 88 7.19 22.61 -18.56
CA GLN A 88 6.97 22.92 -17.14
C GLN A 88 6.39 24.31 -16.87
N GLY A 89 6.97 25.34 -17.48
CA GLY A 89 6.49 26.71 -17.35
C GLY A 89 5.06 26.90 -17.89
N THR A 90 4.74 26.23 -19.01
CA THR A 90 3.40 26.27 -19.61
C THR A 90 2.36 25.62 -18.70
N ILE A 91 2.65 24.44 -18.14
CA ILE A 91 1.71 23.73 -17.26
C ILE A 91 1.42 24.57 -16.01
N LEU A 92 2.47 25.09 -15.36
CA LEU A 92 2.31 25.95 -14.19
C LEU A 92 1.50 27.20 -14.51
N PHE A 93 1.81 27.88 -15.61
CA PHE A 93 1.06 29.06 -16.05
C PHE A 93 -0.42 28.74 -16.27
N LEU A 94 -0.75 27.65 -16.98
CA LEU A 94 -2.14 27.26 -17.24
C LEU A 94 -2.89 26.90 -15.95
N ILE A 95 -2.24 26.25 -14.99
CA ILE A 95 -2.83 25.97 -13.67
C ILE A 95 -3.11 27.28 -12.92
N GLU A 96 -2.18 28.25 -12.95
CA GLU A 96 -2.37 29.55 -12.30
C GLU A 96 -3.50 30.36 -12.94
N GLN A 97 -3.73 30.24 -14.25
CA GLN A 97 -4.84 30.89 -14.94
C GLN A 97 -6.20 30.22 -14.66
N ASN A 98 -6.24 28.89 -14.54
CA ASN A 98 -7.47 28.15 -14.28
C ASN A 98 -7.19 26.82 -13.54
N PRO A 99 -7.15 26.81 -12.20
CA PRO A 99 -6.84 25.59 -11.45
C PRO A 99 -7.98 24.56 -11.50
N HIS A 100 -9.22 24.95 -11.80
CA HIS A 100 -10.35 24.02 -11.97
C HIS A 100 -10.16 23.06 -13.15
N ALA A 101 -9.36 23.46 -14.15
CA ALA A 101 -9.01 22.61 -15.27
C ALA A 101 -8.25 21.34 -14.85
N LEU A 102 -7.61 21.32 -13.67
CA LEU A 102 -6.98 20.12 -13.11
C LEU A 102 -7.95 18.95 -12.92
N MET A 103 -9.23 19.26 -12.73
CA MET A 103 -10.28 18.28 -12.44
C MET A 103 -11.13 17.90 -13.65
N TRP A 104 -10.88 18.51 -14.81
CA TRP A 104 -11.66 18.24 -16.02
C TRP A 104 -11.25 16.92 -16.64
N VAL A 105 -12.17 15.97 -16.61
CA VAL A 105 -11.92 14.59 -17.03
C VAL A 105 -12.04 14.50 -18.55
N GLY A 106 -10.93 14.19 -19.21
CA GLY A 106 -10.91 13.81 -20.62
C GLY A 106 -11.34 12.36 -20.82
N ARG A 107 -11.85 12.05 -22.01
CA ARG A 107 -11.92 10.66 -22.49
C ARG A 107 -10.51 10.27 -22.95
N SER A 108 -10.10 9.04 -22.67
CA SER A 108 -8.84 8.49 -23.20
C SER A 108 -9.16 7.53 -24.33
N ARG A 109 -8.28 7.42 -25.33
CA ARG A 109 -8.36 6.38 -26.39
C ARG A 109 -8.49 4.98 -25.81
N ASP A 110 -7.84 4.74 -24.67
CA ASP A 110 -8.12 3.57 -23.84
C ASP A 110 -9.47 3.80 -23.15
N ARG A 111 -10.54 3.33 -23.81
CA ARG A 111 -11.96 3.61 -23.50
C ARG A 111 -12.35 3.39 -22.03
N ASN A 112 -11.52 2.71 -21.23
CA ASN A 112 -11.78 2.39 -19.84
C ASN A 112 -11.11 3.35 -18.81
N LYS A 113 -10.17 4.22 -19.21
CA LYS A 113 -9.45 5.10 -18.26
C LYS A 113 -9.84 6.56 -18.45
N ARG A 114 -10.81 7.03 -17.64
CA ARG A 114 -11.10 8.46 -17.47
C ARG A 114 -9.95 9.13 -16.73
N CYS A 115 -9.34 10.16 -17.30
CA CYS A 115 -8.15 10.80 -16.74
C CYS A 115 -8.29 12.34 -16.76
N ALA A 116 -8.09 12.96 -15.60
CA ALA A 116 -7.98 14.42 -15.49
C ALA A 116 -6.49 14.85 -15.45
N PRO A 117 -6.16 16.11 -15.80
CA PRO A 117 -4.77 16.58 -15.87
C PRO A 117 -3.96 16.35 -14.58
N ILE A 118 -4.58 16.43 -13.41
CA ILE A 118 -3.91 16.16 -12.13
C ILE A 118 -3.28 14.75 -12.04
N HIS A 119 -3.89 13.75 -12.68
CA HIS A 119 -3.35 12.39 -12.69
C HIS A 119 -2.19 12.26 -13.68
N LEU A 120 -2.27 12.93 -14.83
CA LEU A 120 -1.17 12.98 -15.80
C LEU A 120 0.07 13.66 -15.19
N ILE A 121 -0.14 14.67 -14.35
CA ILE A 121 0.93 15.30 -13.58
C ILE A 121 1.57 14.28 -12.64
N GLY A 122 0.76 13.50 -11.90
CA GLY A 122 1.27 12.49 -10.98
C GLY A 122 1.98 11.30 -11.62
N GLU A 123 1.71 10.99 -12.90
CA GLU A 123 2.35 9.90 -13.65
C GLU A 123 3.80 10.21 -14.08
N SER A 124 4.28 11.45 -13.90
CA SER A 124 5.62 11.86 -14.34
C SER A 124 6.55 12.10 -13.15
N SER A 125 7.67 11.38 -13.12
CA SER A 125 8.76 11.53 -12.15
C SER A 125 9.20 12.98 -11.93
N ARG A 126 9.40 13.71 -13.04
CA ARG A 126 9.80 15.13 -13.04
C ARG A 126 8.78 16.11 -12.45
N ASN A 127 7.55 15.67 -12.21
CA ASN A 127 6.44 16.50 -11.75
C ASN A 127 6.00 16.15 -10.32
N CYS A 128 6.67 15.23 -9.63
CA CYS A 128 6.30 14.84 -8.26
C CYS A 128 6.24 16.06 -7.31
N THR A 129 7.16 17.01 -7.45
CA THR A 129 7.19 18.27 -6.68
C THR A 129 5.98 19.17 -6.96
N TRP A 130 5.32 19.03 -8.11
CA TRP A 130 4.13 19.81 -8.42
C TRP A 130 2.92 19.35 -7.66
N LEU A 131 2.77 18.05 -7.35
CA LEU A 131 1.66 17.61 -6.51
C LEU A 131 1.75 18.28 -5.13
N PHE A 132 2.96 18.39 -4.58
CA PHE A 132 3.20 19.15 -3.34
C PHE A 132 2.89 20.65 -3.51
N TRP A 133 3.34 21.27 -4.60
CA TRP A 133 3.00 22.67 -4.88
C TRP A 133 1.49 22.91 -5.01
N ILE A 134 0.78 22.01 -5.70
CA ILE A 134 -0.67 22.06 -5.91
C ILE A 134 -1.37 21.88 -4.56
N VAL A 135 -0.95 20.93 -3.72
CA VAL A 135 -1.62 20.71 -2.43
C VAL A 135 -1.47 21.91 -1.49
N LYS A 136 -0.35 22.63 -1.56
CA LYS A 136 -0.12 23.86 -0.79
C LYS A 136 -0.92 25.05 -1.28
N ARG A 137 -1.12 25.21 -2.60
CA ARG A 137 -1.79 26.38 -3.19
C ARG A 137 -3.28 26.18 -3.43
N TYR A 138 -3.70 24.97 -3.76
CA TYR A 138 -5.06 24.60 -4.15
C TYR A 138 -5.50 23.31 -3.44
N PRO A 139 -5.59 23.30 -2.09
CA PRO A 139 -5.88 22.09 -1.31
C PRO A 139 -7.19 21.40 -1.72
N TRP A 140 -8.20 22.18 -2.12
CA TRP A 140 -9.50 21.69 -2.60
C TRP A 140 -9.39 20.73 -3.80
N VAL A 141 -8.29 20.77 -4.56
CA VAL A 141 -8.04 19.86 -5.71
C VAL A 141 -8.02 18.41 -5.24
N PHE A 142 -7.35 18.11 -4.13
CA PHE A 142 -7.24 16.75 -3.60
C PHE A 142 -8.51 16.32 -2.85
N GLU A 143 -9.27 17.27 -2.32
CA GLU A 143 -10.59 17.03 -1.72
C GLU A 143 -11.68 16.75 -2.78
N HIS A 144 -11.42 17.06 -4.05
CA HIS A 144 -12.38 16.87 -5.12
C HIS A 144 -12.65 15.38 -5.41
N LYS A 145 -13.93 15.04 -5.69
CA LYS A 145 -14.40 13.66 -5.92
C LYS A 145 -13.59 12.86 -6.94
N VAL A 146 -13.07 13.54 -7.96
CA VAL A 146 -12.25 12.91 -9.02
C VAL A 146 -10.91 12.43 -8.44
N CYS A 147 -10.23 13.24 -7.62
CA CYS A 147 -9.01 12.83 -6.91
C CYS A 147 -9.32 11.75 -5.87
N GLN A 148 -10.40 11.89 -5.10
CA GLN A 148 -10.77 10.86 -4.10
C GLN A 148 -11.10 9.50 -4.74
N ARG A 149 -11.61 9.49 -5.98
CA ARG A 149 -11.87 8.26 -6.74
C ARG A 149 -10.59 7.66 -7.29
N ASN A 150 -9.64 8.50 -7.71
CA ASN A 150 -8.36 8.11 -8.27
C ASN A 150 -7.21 8.96 -7.70
N PRO A 151 -6.64 8.59 -6.54
CA PRO A 151 -5.71 9.47 -5.84
C PRO A 151 -4.42 9.69 -6.66
N PRO A 152 -4.16 10.91 -7.18
CA PRO A 152 -3.03 11.15 -8.08
C PRO A 152 -1.67 11.02 -7.38
N HIS A 153 -1.66 11.17 -6.05
CA HIS A 153 -0.45 10.99 -5.23
C HIS A 153 0.06 9.54 -5.23
N LEU A 154 -0.77 8.54 -5.54
CA LEU A 154 -0.31 7.16 -5.61
C LEU A 154 0.63 6.93 -6.81
N SER A 155 0.42 7.64 -7.91
CA SER A 155 1.39 7.65 -9.02
C SER A 155 2.72 8.28 -8.60
N MET A 156 2.70 9.32 -7.76
CA MET A 156 3.92 9.90 -7.20
C MET A 156 4.66 8.91 -6.29
N VAL A 157 3.95 8.13 -5.47
CA VAL A 157 4.57 7.06 -4.67
C VAL A 157 5.19 5.98 -5.56
N ARG A 158 4.57 5.63 -6.70
CA ARG A 158 5.17 4.72 -7.69
C ARG A 158 6.45 5.29 -8.29
N CYS A 159 6.45 6.56 -8.67
CA CYS A 159 7.67 7.24 -9.13
C CYS A 159 8.77 7.14 -8.07
N TRP A 160 8.48 7.45 -6.81
CA TRP A 160 9.46 7.31 -5.73
C TRP A 160 9.94 5.87 -5.54
N ALA A 161 9.03 4.90 -5.51
CA ALA A 161 9.38 3.49 -5.40
C ALA A 161 10.23 2.99 -6.59
N ASN A 162 10.21 3.69 -7.73
CA ASN A 162 11.04 3.41 -8.91
C ASN A 162 12.33 4.26 -8.98
N GLY A 163 12.68 5.02 -7.92
CA GLY A 163 13.87 5.89 -7.92
C GLY A 163 13.74 7.21 -8.66
N ASP A 164 12.53 7.48 -9.14
CA ASP A 164 12.20 8.59 -10.03
C ASP A 164 11.78 9.85 -9.25
N CYS A 165 11.70 9.75 -7.92
CA CYS A 165 11.35 10.86 -7.03
C CYS A 165 12.15 10.73 -5.73
N GLU A 166 12.54 11.86 -5.16
CA GLU A 166 13.27 11.91 -3.89
C GLU A 166 12.35 11.59 -2.69
N SER A 167 12.93 10.93 -1.70
CA SER A 167 12.32 10.58 -0.41
C SER A 167 11.74 11.80 0.32
N GLU A 168 12.45 12.94 0.30
CA GLU A 168 12.03 14.19 0.93
C GLU A 168 10.72 14.75 0.34
N VAL A 169 10.54 14.61 -0.98
CA VAL A 169 9.34 15.10 -1.67
C VAL A 169 8.09 14.34 -1.21
N ILE A 170 8.21 13.01 -1.04
CA ILE A 170 7.15 12.17 -0.51
C ILE A 170 6.78 12.58 0.92
N ARG A 171 7.80 12.78 1.76
CA ARG A 171 7.60 13.23 3.14
C ARG A 171 6.91 14.58 3.20
N TRP A 172 7.41 15.58 2.47
CA TRP A 172 6.80 16.92 2.43
C TRP A 172 5.37 16.90 1.91
N PHE A 173 5.08 16.06 0.91
CA PHE A 173 3.73 15.88 0.40
C PHE A 173 2.77 15.40 1.49
N TYR A 174 3.11 14.31 2.18
CA TYR A 174 2.22 13.74 3.20
C TYR A 174 2.17 14.56 4.50
N GLU A 175 3.22 15.31 4.83
CA GLU A 175 3.16 16.33 5.89
C GLU A 175 2.19 17.48 5.52
N ALA A 176 2.07 17.82 4.23
CA ALA A 176 1.12 18.81 3.75
C ALA A 176 -0.30 18.27 3.54
N TYR A 177 -0.43 16.97 3.24
CA TYR A 177 -1.69 16.28 2.97
C TYR A 177 -1.75 14.90 3.64
N PRO A 178 -1.90 14.84 4.98
CA PRO A 178 -1.90 13.57 5.71
C PRO A 178 -3.06 12.64 5.33
N GLN A 179 -4.19 13.21 4.88
CA GLN A 179 -5.35 12.46 4.42
C GLN A 179 -5.01 11.52 3.26
N GLY A 180 -4.03 11.86 2.42
CA GLY A 180 -3.60 11.02 1.30
C GLY A 180 -3.06 9.65 1.73
N LEU A 181 -2.54 9.48 2.96
CA LEU A 181 -2.13 8.16 3.45
C LEU A 181 -3.33 7.22 3.67
N HIS A 182 -4.52 7.78 3.88
CA HIS A 182 -5.78 7.07 4.10
C HIS A 182 -6.53 6.81 2.79
N GLU A 183 -6.02 7.32 1.67
CA GLU A 183 -6.63 7.15 0.35
C GLU A 183 -6.11 5.87 -0.30
N LYS A 184 -7.01 5.20 -1.02
CA LYS A 184 -6.73 3.95 -1.72
C LYS A 184 -7.12 4.06 -3.18
N GLU A 185 -6.32 3.45 -4.05
CA GLU A 185 -6.66 3.30 -5.46
C GLU A 185 -7.96 2.49 -5.61
N ARG A 186 -8.81 2.84 -6.58
CA ARG A 186 -10.08 2.11 -6.83
C ARG A 186 -10.26 1.63 -8.26
N ILE A 187 -9.43 2.08 -9.21
CA ILE A 187 -9.80 2.10 -10.64
C ILE A 187 -9.21 0.94 -11.46
N THR A 188 -8.08 0.36 -11.06
CA THR A 188 -7.26 -0.47 -11.97
C THR A 188 -7.01 -1.90 -11.51
N SER A 189 -7.08 -2.16 -10.21
CA SER A 189 -6.88 -3.48 -9.63
C SER A 189 -8.17 -3.97 -8.98
N THR A 190 -8.37 -5.29 -8.99
CA THR A 190 -9.38 -5.98 -8.16
C THR A 190 -9.21 -5.70 -6.66
N VAL A 191 -8.11 -5.03 -6.27
CA VAL A 191 -7.72 -4.69 -4.91
C VAL A 191 -7.19 -3.27 -4.86
N GLY A 192 -7.90 -2.36 -4.19
CA GLY A 192 -7.36 -1.02 -3.94
C GLY A 192 -6.07 -1.07 -3.12
N LYS A 193 -5.13 -0.17 -3.36
CA LYS A 193 -3.84 -0.15 -2.64
C LYS A 193 -3.63 1.19 -1.95
N TYR A 194 -3.13 1.15 -0.71
CA TYR A 194 -2.66 2.32 0.03
C TYR A 194 -1.25 2.70 -0.41
N ALA A 195 -0.85 3.94 -0.15
CA ALA A 195 0.51 4.44 -0.38
C ALA A 195 1.59 3.51 0.20
N LEU A 196 1.35 3.00 1.41
CA LEU A 196 2.25 2.08 2.09
C LEU A 196 2.49 0.78 1.29
N MET A 197 1.44 0.21 0.69
CA MET A 197 1.58 -0.98 -0.18
C MET A 197 2.29 -0.63 -1.49
N VAL A 198 1.93 0.50 -2.10
CA VAL A 198 2.50 0.98 -3.36
C VAL A 198 4.02 1.24 -3.23
N SER A 199 4.49 1.63 -2.04
CA SER A 199 5.92 1.84 -1.77
C SER A 199 6.81 0.60 -1.98
N LEU A 200 6.21 -0.61 -1.95
CA LEU A 200 6.92 -1.88 -2.09
C LEU A 200 6.84 -2.47 -3.51
N GLU A 201 6.21 -1.78 -4.46
CA GLU A 201 5.96 -2.30 -5.82
C GLU A 201 6.97 -1.82 -6.85
N GLY A 202 7.86 -0.92 -6.44
CA GLY A 202 8.72 -0.22 -7.36
C GLY A 202 10.01 -0.94 -7.71
N SER A 203 10.72 -0.30 -8.64
CA SER A 203 12.00 -0.71 -9.16
C SER A 203 13.23 -0.08 -8.50
N GLU A 204 13.12 0.49 -7.29
CA GLU A 204 14.25 0.80 -6.39
C GLU A 204 14.09 0.22 -4.98
N GLU A 205 15.21 0.07 -4.25
CA GLU A 205 15.21 -0.48 -2.88
C GLU A 205 14.32 0.39 -1.99
N PRO A 206 13.35 -0.19 -1.27
CA PRO A 206 12.46 0.62 -0.45
C PRO A 206 13.26 1.32 0.65
N ASP A 207 13.00 2.60 0.85
CA ASP A 207 13.50 3.35 1.99
C ASP A 207 12.70 2.94 3.24
N ALA A 208 13.34 2.13 4.08
CA ALA A 208 12.72 1.59 5.28
C ALA A 208 12.29 2.68 6.28
N ASP A 209 13.00 3.81 6.36
CA ASP A 209 12.67 4.87 7.31
C ASP A 209 11.41 5.62 6.88
N ILE A 210 11.25 5.89 5.58
CA ILE A 210 10.00 6.46 5.07
C ILE A 210 8.85 5.46 5.17
N PHE A 211 9.08 4.18 4.87
CA PHE A 211 8.07 3.15 5.04
C PHE A 211 7.53 3.12 6.47
N ILE A 212 8.43 3.02 7.46
CA ILE A 212 8.08 2.97 8.88
C ILE A 212 7.35 4.25 9.28
N TRP A 213 7.83 5.41 8.85
CA TRP A 213 7.15 6.67 9.12
C TRP A 213 5.72 6.69 8.56
N MET A 214 5.49 6.25 7.32
CA MET A 214 4.15 6.15 6.74
C MET A 214 3.25 5.18 7.53
N ALA A 215 3.81 4.05 7.95
CA ALA A 215 3.12 3.03 8.73
C ALA A 215 2.68 3.58 10.10
N GLU A 216 3.54 4.36 10.77
CA GLU A 216 3.21 5.06 12.02
C GLU A 216 2.15 6.14 11.83
N GLN A 217 2.16 6.86 10.70
CA GLN A 217 1.15 7.88 10.41
C GLN A 217 -0.23 7.28 10.10
N HIS A 218 -0.29 6.07 9.51
CA HIS A 218 -1.55 5.39 9.23
C HIS A 218 -1.47 3.87 9.49
N PRO A 219 -1.57 3.43 10.77
CA PRO A 219 -1.39 2.02 11.15
C PRO A 219 -2.41 1.07 10.53
N ASP A 220 -3.64 1.52 10.25
CA ASP A 220 -4.68 0.65 9.69
C ASP A 220 -4.30 0.11 8.30
N ALA A 221 -3.50 0.85 7.51
CA ALA A 221 -3.03 0.39 6.21
C ALA A 221 -2.11 -0.84 6.29
N ILE A 222 -1.47 -1.08 7.44
CA ILE A 222 -0.60 -2.24 7.69
C ILE A 222 -1.42 -3.54 7.69
N TYR A 223 -2.63 -3.47 8.25
CA TYR A 223 -3.55 -4.60 8.36
C TYR A 223 -4.43 -4.79 7.13
N TYR A 224 -4.28 -3.93 6.12
CA TYR A 224 -4.98 -4.08 4.88
C TYR A 224 -4.57 -5.39 4.19
N LYS A 225 -5.58 -6.11 3.69
CA LYS A 225 -5.39 -7.38 2.98
C LYS A 225 -5.87 -7.25 1.55
N THR A 226 -5.10 -7.82 0.63
CA THR A 226 -5.56 -7.95 -0.76
C THR A 226 -6.69 -8.97 -0.86
N VAL A 227 -7.36 -9.06 -2.03
CA VAL A 227 -8.40 -10.09 -2.28
C VAL A 227 -7.87 -11.51 -2.04
N ARG A 228 -6.58 -11.77 -2.28
CA ARG A 228 -5.93 -13.05 -1.99
C ARG A 228 -5.53 -13.23 -0.52
N GLY A 229 -5.82 -12.26 0.35
CA GLY A 229 -5.43 -12.27 1.76
C GLY A 229 -4.00 -11.88 2.04
N TYR A 230 -3.25 -11.41 1.04
CA TYR A 230 -1.89 -10.95 1.27
C TYR A 230 -1.95 -9.68 2.12
N SER A 231 -1.26 -9.74 3.26
CA SER A 231 -0.94 -8.55 4.04
C SER A 231 0.39 -7.96 3.58
N ILE A 232 0.74 -6.78 4.10
CA ILE A 232 2.01 -6.14 3.79
C ILE A 232 3.23 -6.98 4.17
N LEU A 233 3.15 -7.72 5.28
CA LEU A 233 4.22 -8.62 5.70
C LEU A 233 4.38 -9.81 4.73
N HIS A 234 3.30 -10.26 4.06
CA HIS A 234 3.44 -11.27 3.02
C HIS A 234 4.24 -10.75 1.83
N GLN A 235 3.96 -9.53 1.37
CA GLN A 235 4.69 -8.93 0.26
C GLN A 235 6.17 -8.71 0.59
N VAL A 236 6.47 -8.28 1.82
CA VAL A 236 7.85 -8.14 2.32
C VAL A 236 8.56 -9.50 2.38
N CYS A 237 7.93 -10.52 2.96
CA CYS A 237 8.52 -11.86 3.03
C CYS A 237 8.70 -12.51 1.64
N GLU A 238 7.76 -12.30 0.73
CA GLU A 238 7.86 -12.74 -0.66
C GLU A 238 9.06 -12.08 -1.36
N ALA A 239 9.25 -10.76 -1.21
CA ALA A 239 10.40 -10.06 -1.76
C ALA A 239 11.74 -10.50 -1.15
N LEU A 240 11.77 -10.84 0.14
CA LEU A 240 12.95 -11.43 0.78
C LEU A 240 13.26 -12.85 0.28
N GLY A 241 12.22 -13.65 0.03
CA GLY A 241 12.33 -15.05 -0.38
C GLY A 241 12.42 -15.31 -1.90
N ALA A 242 12.18 -14.29 -2.74
CA ALA A 242 12.26 -14.40 -4.20
C ALA A 242 13.71 -14.55 -4.70
N LYS A 243 13.94 -15.37 -5.73
CA LYS A 243 15.26 -15.60 -6.33
C LYS A 243 15.62 -14.59 -7.42
N GLU A 244 16.90 -14.40 -7.71
CA GLU A 244 17.41 -13.42 -8.69
C GLU A 244 16.88 -13.58 -10.12
N ASN A 245 16.45 -14.78 -10.53
CA ASN A 245 16.07 -15.07 -11.92
C ASN A 245 14.59 -15.38 -12.17
N GLU A 246 13.74 -15.48 -11.14
CA GLU A 246 12.33 -15.90 -11.31
C GLU A 246 11.47 -14.85 -12.04
N TYR A 247 11.82 -13.56 -11.94
CA TYR A 247 11.10 -12.49 -12.63
C TYR A 247 12.07 -11.37 -13.03
N GLN A 248 12.17 -11.08 -14.33
CA GLN A 248 12.94 -9.94 -14.88
C GLN A 248 12.42 -8.57 -14.39
N PHE A 249 11.34 -8.54 -13.61
CA PHE A 249 10.61 -7.34 -13.20
C PHE A 249 10.44 -7.17 -11.67
N VAL A 250 11.08 -7.98 -10.82
CA VAL A 250 11.03 -7.80 -9.34
C VAL A 250 12.36 -7.25 -8.85
N PRO A 251 12.50 -5.92 -8.60
CA PRO A 251 13.81 -5.31 -8.72
C PRO A 251 14.59 -5.19 -7.40
N PHE A 252 14.03 -5.56 -6.23
CA PHE A 252 14.77 -5.61 -4.94
C PHE A 252 14.55 -6.91 -4.22
N LYS A 253 15.66 -7.63 -4.05
CA LYS A 253 15.69 -8.95 -3.45
C LYS A 253 16.51 -8.86 -2.18
N CYS A 254 16.02 -9.47 -1.11
CA CYS A 254 16.74 -9.72 0.13
C CYS A 254 17.71 -8.59 0.58
N SER A 255 17.21 -7.37 0.76
CA SER A 255 18.04 -6.20 1.10
C SER A 255 18.00 -5.83 2.60
N PRO A 256 18.97 -5.07 3.13
CA PRO A 256 18.96 -4.60 4.52
C PRO A 256 17.74 -3.74 4.86
N ASN A 257 17.27 -2.89 3.94
CA ASN A 257 16.07 -2.08 4.19
C ASN A 257 14.81 -2.95 4.21
N MET A 258 14.68 -3.92 3.30
CA MET A 258 13.54 -4.84 3.32
C MET A 258 13.53 -5.67 4.61
N ALA A 259 14.69 -6.12 5.08
CA ALA A 259 14.83 -6.80 6.37
C ALA A 259 14.48 -5.87 7.55
N LYS A 260 14.84 -4.58 7.48
CA LYS A 260 14.46 -3.58 8.49
C LYS A 260 12.95 -3.37 8.54
N ILE A 261 12.28 -3.31 7.39
CA ILE A 261 10.81 -3.25 7.30
C ILE A 261 10.19 -4.53 7.91
N ALA A 262 10.70 -5.71 7.55
CA ALA A 262 10.23 -6.98 8.08
C ALA A 262 10.36 -7.05 9.62
N ARG A 263 11.50 -6.63 10.17
CA ARG A 263 11.72 -6.54 11.63
C ARG A 263 10.65 -5.68 12.30
N TYR A 264 10.44 -4.47 11.79
CA TYR A 264 9.43 -3.55 12.31
C TYR A 264 8.03 -4.18 12.29
N LEU A 265 7.63 -4.78 11.17
CA LEU A 265 6.32 -5.42 11.05
C LEU A 265 6.17 -6.62 11.99
N ILE A 266 7.21 -7.43 12.18
CA ILE A 266 7.16 -8.59 13.09
C ILE A 266 7.12 -8.14 14.56
N SER A 267 7.90 -7.12 14.95
CA SER A 267 7.99 -6.66 16.33
C SER A 267 6.78 -5.83 16.75
N GLU A 268 6.38 -4.85 15.94
CA GLU A 268 5.32 -3.90 16.29
C GLU A 268 3.91 -4.39 15.89
N HIS A 269 3.83 -5.29 14.90
CA HIS A 269 2.56 -5.78 14.33
C HIS A 269 2.47 -7.31 14.34
N SER A 270 2.76 -7.92 15.50
CA SER A 270 2.82 -9.38 15.69
C SER A 270 1.57 -10.16 15.25
N ASP A 271 0.39 -9.52 15.20
CA ASP A 271 -0.85 -10.11 14.66
C ASP A 271 -0.74 -10.51 13.19
N LEU A 272 0.17 -9.89 12.43
CA LEU A 272 0.45 -10.25 11.03
C LEU A 272 1.13 -11.61 10.92
N VAL A 273 1.92 -12.02 11.91
CA VAL A 273 2.77 -13.23 11.85
C VAL A 273 1.95 -14.51 11.66
N ARG A 274 0.76 -14.54 12.25
CA ARG A 274 -0.14 -15.72 12.24
C ARG A 274 -1.08 -15.75 11.04
N GLN A 275 -1.04 -14.73 10.18
CA GLN A 275 -1.95 -14.63 9.05
C GLN A 275 -1.57 -15.66 7.97
N ARG A 276 -2.61 -16.20 7.32
CA ARG A 276 -2.48 -17.12 6.20
C ARG A 276 -2.99 -16.46 4.94
N ILE A 277 -2.32 -16.73 3.82
CA ILE A 277 -2.82 -16.40 2.49
C ILE A 277 -4.13 -17.19 2.25
N HIS A 278 -5.18 -16.52 1.78
CA HIS A 278 -6.44 -17.18 1.47
C HIS A 278 -6.24 -18.24 0.37
N ARG A 279 -7.02 -19.32 0.40
CA ARG A 279 -7.00 -20.45 -0.55
C ARG A 279 -5.75 -21.33 -0.51
N CYS A 280 -4.55 -20.76 -0.40
CA CYS A 280 -3.30 -21.55 -0.36
C CYS A 280 -2.90 -21.99 1.05
N GLY A 281 -3.39 -21.31 2.09
CA GLY A 281 -3.09 -21.63 3.49
C GLY A 281 -1.63 -21.36 3.90
N TYR A 282 -0.83 -20.74 3.02
CA TYR A 282 0.57 -20.45 3.27
C TYR A 282 0.75 -19.46 4.42
N LEU A 283 1.73 -19.76 5.27
CA LEU A 283 2.28 -18.83 6.26
C LEU A 283 3.50 -18.10 5.68
N LEU A 284 3.85 -16.96 6.28
CA LEU A 284 5.01 -16.14 5.93
C LEU A 284 6.32 -16.92 5.82
N ILE A 285 6.57 -17.85 6.75
CA ILE A 285 7.77 -18.69 6.75
C ILE A 285 7.88 -19.59 5.51
N HIS A 286 6.77 -19.96 4.88
CA HIS A 286 6.79 -20.73 3.63
C HIS A 286 7.25 -19.87 2.44
N LEU A 287 7.04 -18.55 2.49
CA LEU A 287 7.53 -17.62 1.47
C LEU A 287 9.06 -17.44 1.56
N LEU A 288 9.63 -17.62 2.76
CA LEU A 288 11.07 -17.50 3.03
C LEU A 288 11.83 -18.83 2.87
N ALA A 289 11.11 -19.95 2.89
CA ALA A 289 11.69 -21.30 2.91
C ALA A 289 12.58 -21.62 1.70
N THR A 290 12.42 -20.90 0.59
CA THR A 290 13.21 -21.05 -0.64
C THR A 290 14.62 -20.48 -0.55
N ARG A 291 14.90 -19.59 0.42
CA ARG A 291 16.18 -18.87 0.53
C ARG A 291 16.76 -18.88 1.94
N LEU A 292 16.64 -20.00 2.64
CA LEU A 292 17.19 -20.21 4.00
C LEU A 292 18.73 -20.17 4.05
N ASN A 293 19.40 -20.03 2.91
CA ASN A 293 20.84 -19.81 2.78
C ASN A 293 21.25 -18.33 2.87
N HIS A 294 20.31 -17.39 2.90
CA HIS A 294 20.60 -15.96 3.02
C HIS A 294 20.52 -15.48 4.48
N PRO A 295 21.54 -14.78 5.02
CA PRO A 295 21.55 -14.34 6.43
C PRO A 295 20.32 -13.52 6.84
N LEU A 296 19.85 -12.59 6.00
CA LEU A 296 18.68 -11.77 6.29
C LEU A 296 17.38 -12.58 6.29
N VAL A 297 17.28 -13.60 5.43
CA VAL A 297 16.14 -14.52 5.41
C VAL A 297 16.14 -15.40 6.67
N GLN A 298 17.30 -15.95 7.03
CA GLN A 298 17.49 -16.72 8.27
C GLN A 298 17.08 -15.90 9.50
N GLU A 299 17.50 -14.63 9.57
CA GLU A 299 17.10 -13.69 10.63
C GLU A 299 15.57 -13.57 10.72
N MET A 300 14.89 -13.35 9.59
CA MET A 300 13.43 -13.21 9.58
C MET A 300 12.72 -14.51 9.96
N VAL A 301 13.24 -15.66 9.54
CA VAL A 301 12.73 -16.97 9.92
C VAL A 301 12.87 -17.22 11.42
N ILE A 302 14.00 -16.84 12.02
CA ILE A 302 14.20 -16.90 13.47
C ILE A 302 13.17 -16.03 14.20
N LEU A 303 12.96 -14.80 13.75
CA LEU A 303 11.97 -13.89 14.36
C LEU A 303 10.55 -14.44 14.25
N LEU A 304 10.17 -14.98 13.09
CA LEU A 304 8.85 -15.59 12.88
C LEU A 304 8.66 -16.85 13.74
N LEU A 305 9.68 -17.71 13.86
CA LEU A 305 9.62 -18.91 14.69
C LEU A 305 9.55 -18.57 16.18
N LYS A 306 10.24 -17.52 16.64
CA LYS A 306 10.11 -17.02 18.02
C LYS A 306 8.71 -16.49 18.30
N ALA A 307 8.10 -15.77 17.35
CA ALA A 307 6.78 -15.18 17.49
C ALA A 307 5.63 -16.20 17.33
N TYR A 308 5.83 -17.25 16.53
CA TYR A 308 4.82 -18.30 16.29
C TYR A 308 5.46 -19.69 16.12
N PRO A 309 5.95 -20.33 17.19
CA PRO A 309 6.66 -21.61 17.11
C PRO A 309 5.81 -22.75 16.54
N GLU A 310 4.49 -22.73 16.75
CA GLU A 310 3.57 -23.77 16.29
C GLU A 310 3.40 -23.78 14.75
N CYS A 311 3.92 -22.76 14.06
CA CYS A 311 3.85 -22.67 12.59
C CYS A 311 4.46 -23.89 11.88
N ILE A 312 5.44 -24.56 12.49
CA ILE A 312 6.10 -25.74 11.91
C ILE A 312 5.15 -26.93 11.68
N GLN A 313 4.01 -26.97 12.41
CA GLN A 313 3.01 -28.02 12.32
C GLN A 313 1.94 -27.71 11.25
N VAL A 314 1.94 -26.48 10.73
CA VAL A 314 0.95 -26.04 9.75
C VAL A 314 1.34 -26.58 8.38
N LYS A 315 0.49 -27.44 7.85
CA LYS A 315 0.64 -27.97 6.49
C LYS A 315 0.26 -26.89 5.48
N ALA A 316 1.21 -26.54 4.61
CA ALA A 316 0.92 -25.79 3.39
C ALA A 316 0.18 -26.68 2.38
N ALA A 317 -0.42 -26.05 1.36
CA ALA A 317 -0.87 -26.78 0.16
C ALA A 317 0.31 -27.57 -0.47
N LYS A 318 0.00 -28.55 -1.32
CA LYS A 318 0.92 -29.59 -1.85
C LYS A 318 2.24 -29.08 -2.49
N CYS A 319 2.35 -27.78 -2.75
CA CYS A 319 3.40 -27.20 -3.58
C CYS A 319 4.54 -26.54 -2.79
N ARG A 320 4.48 -26.57 -1.45
CA ARG A 320 5.61 -26.18 -0.60
C ARG A 320 5.98 -27.34 0.32
N PRO A 321 7.28 -27.57 0.56
CA PRO A 321 7.72 -28.59 1.50
C PRO A 321 7.17 -28.28 2.90
N GLU A 322 6.84 -29.33 3.66
CA GLU A 322 6.51 -29.17 5.08
C GLU A 322 7.70 -28.54 5.80
N LEU A 323 7.47 -27.52 6.61
CA LEU A 323 8.57 -26.79 7.29
C LEU A 323 9.44 -27.72 8.15
N SER A 324 8.81 -28.75 8.74
CA SER A 324 9.48 -29.76 9.57
C SER A 324 10.47 -30.64 8.80
N VAL A 325 10.45 -30.67 7.46
CA VAL A 325 11.40 -31.45 6.66
C VAL A 325 12.60 -30.62 6.16
N LEU A 326 12.57 -29.30 6.34
CA LEU A 326 13.64 -28.42 5.88
C LEU A 326 14.86 -28.53 6.83
N PRO A 327 16.07 -28.87 6.33
CA PRO A 327 17.24 -29.11 7.19
C PRO A 327 17.56 -27.96 8.14
N PHE A 328 17.52 -26.72 7.62
CA PHE A 328 17.74 -25.52 8.42
C PHE A 328 16.72 -25.41 9.57
N ILE A 329 15.43 -25.64 9.30
CA ILE A 329 14.38 -25.57 10.33
C ILE A 329 14.50 -26.72 11.34
N GLN A 330 14.85 -27.92 10.89
CA GLN A 330 15.06 -29.09 11.76
C GLN A 330 16.17 -28.86 12.78
N GLU A 331 17.27 -28.24 12.39
CA GLU A 331 18.39 -27.94 13.28
C GLU A 331 18.11 -26.69 14.15
N LEU A 332 17.47 -25.67 13.59
CA LEU A 332 17.17 -24.41 14.28
C LEU A 332 16.10 -24.57 15.36
N TYR A 333 15.01 -25.28 15.07
CA TYR A 333 13.82 -25.30 15.92
C TYR A 333 14.09 -25.75 17.37
N PRO A 334 14.83 -26.85 17.65
CA PRO A 334 15.14 -27.25 19.01
C PRO A 334 15.95 -26.22 19.81
N LEU A 335 16.87 -25.51 19.12
CA LEU A 335 17.67 -24.44 19.73
C LEU A 335 16.78 -23.25 20.11
N LEU A 336 15.86 -22.86 19.23
CA LEU A 336 14.90 -21.79 19.50
C LEU A 336 13.95 -22.13 20.64
N MET A 337 13.43 -23.36 20.70
CA MET A 337 12.59 -23.80 21.81
C MET A 337 13.34 -23.73 23.14
N SER A 338 14.61 -24.14 23.16
CA SER A 338 15.47 -24.02 24.34
C SER A 338 15.73 -22.55 24.73
N GLU A 339 15.90 -21.66 23.76
CA GLU A 339 16.07 -20.21 24.02
C GLU A 339 14.79 -19.62 24.64
N LEU A 340 13.62 -19.94 24.08
CA LEU A 340 12.32 -19.45 24.58
C LEU A 340 12.01 -19.95 26.00
N GLU A 341 12.37 -21.20 26.33
CA GLU A 341 12.26 -21.73 27.70
C GLU A 341 13.15 -20.96 28.68
N VAL A 342 14.38 -20.67 28.27
CA VAL A 342 15.34 -19.89 29.06
C VAL A 342 14.84 -18.44 29.27
N ASP A 343 14.34 -17.79 28.21
CA ASP A 343 13.77 -16.44 28.28
C ASP A 343 12.57 -16.40 29.24
N THR A 344 11.70 -17.42 29.17
CA THR A 344 10.54 -17.56 30.07
C THR A 344 10.99 -17.74 31.52
N GLU A 345 12.00 -18.57 31.77
CA GLU A 345 12.54 -18.77 33.11
C GLU A 345 13.12 -17.46 33.69
N ILE A 346 13.93 -16.74 32.91
CA ILE A 346 14.50 -15.44 33.34
C ILE A 346 13.38 -14.45 33.67
N ALA A 347 12.36 -14.32 32.82
CA ALA A 347 11.25 -13.41 33.02
C ALA A 347 10.45 -13.75 34.29
N LEU A 348 10.14 -15.04 34.51
CA LEU A 348 9.43 -15.49 35.70
C LEU A 348 10.22 -15.25 36.98
N LEU A 349 11.54 -15.51 36.98
CA LEU A 349 12.40 -15.28 38.13
C LEU A 349 12.48 -13.79 38.49
N ALA A 350 12.63 -12.91 37.48
CA ALA A 350 12.62 -11.47 37.68
C ALA A 350 11.27 -10.99 38.25
N GLN A 351 10.16 -11.43 37.65
CA GLN A 351 8.81 -11.06 38.11
C GLN A 351 8.52 -11.53 39.55
N LEU A 352 8.90 -12.76 39.89
CA LEU A 352 8.71 -13.31 41.24
C LEU A 352 9.56 -12.54 42.26
N SER A 353 10.79 -12.18 41.89
CA SER A 353 11.69 -11.40 42.74
C SER A 353 11.08 -10.02 43.06
N ASP A 354 10.59 -9.31 42.05
CA ASP A 354 9.91 -8.02 42.20
C ASP A 354 8.62 -8.16 43.02
N SER A 355 7.84 -9.21 42.78
CA SER A 355 6.59 -9.48 43.49
C SER A 355 6.83 -9.73 44.99
N MET A 356 7.89 -10.46 45.34
CA MET A 356 8.27 -10.68 46.74
C MET A 356 8.72 -9.39 47.42
N ALA A 357 9.55 -8.59 46.73
CA ALA A 357 9.97 -7.29 47.26
C ALA A 357 8.76 -6.36 47.52
N ASN A 358 7.81 -6.32 46.59
CA ASN A 358 6.56 -5.57 46.74
C ASN A 358 5.68 -6.10 47.89
N ALA A 359 5.58 -7.42 48.06
CA ALA A 359 4.81 -8.02 49.16
C ALA A 359 5.36 -7.64 50.55
N VAL A 360 6.69 -7.51 50.69
CA VAL A 360 7.33 -7.01 51.92
C VAL A 360 6.92 -5.57 52.20
N LEU A 361 6.88 -4.71 51.19
CA LEU A 361 6.48 -3.31 51.33
C LEU A 361 5.01 -3.17 51.76
N ILE A 362 4.10 -3.94 51.15
CA ILE A 362 2.67 -3.92 51.46
C ILE A 362 2.37 -4.47 52.86
N SER A 363 3.19 -5.39 53.37
CA SER A 363 3.01 -6.00 54.70
C SER A 363 3.42 -5.09 55.88
N GLY A 364 3.89 -3.86 55.59
CA GLY A 364 4.44 -2.90 56.55
C GLY A 364 3.60 -2.59 57.79
N ASP A 365 2.28 -2.76 57.74
CA ASP A 365 1.34 -2.54 58.87
C ASP A 365 1.19 -3.75 59.82
N SER A 366 1.82 -4.88 59.51
CA SER A 366 1.80 -6.08 60.36
C SER A 366 2.94 -6.09 61.40
N SER A 367 2.83 -6.93 62.44
CA SER A 367 3.79 -6.96 63.57
C SER A 367 5.26 -6.95 63.12
N LEU A 368 6.10 -6.11 63.74
CA LEU A 368 7.53 -5.91 63.40
C LEU A 368 8.34 -7.20 63.13
N VAL A 369 8.04 -8.29 63.85
CA VAL A 369 8.71 -9.59 63.70
C VAL A 369 8.40 -10.26 62.36
N LYS A 370 7.17 -10.13 61.85
CA LYS A 370 6.75 -10.69 60.56
C LYS A 370 7.36 -9.93 59.38
N ASN A 371 7.47 -8.61 59.50
CA ASN A 371 8.09 -7.78 58.46
C ASN A 371 9.59 -8.05 58.32
N SER A 372 10.30 -8.26 59.44
CA SER A 372 11.72 -8.63 59.43
C SER A 372 11.96 -10.02 58.80
N PHE A 373 11.08 -10.97 59.09
CA PHE A 373 11.16 -12.33 58.52
C PHE A 373 10.86 -12.34 57.02
N LEU A 374 9.79 -11.67 56.59
CA LEU A 374 9.43 -11.56 55.17
C LEU A 374 10.51 -10.80 54.37
N GLY A 375 11.08 -9.74 54.94
CA GLY A 375 12.21 -9.02 54.35
C GLY A 375 13.43 -9.92 54.15
N SER A 376 13.75 -10.76 55.13
CA SER A 376 14.87 -11.72 55.03
C SER A 376 14.61 -12.80 53.97
N ILE A 377 13.39 -13.33 53.88
CA ILE A 377 13.01 -14.30 52.84
C ILE A 377 13.08 -13.67 51.45
N SER A 378 12.54 -12.46 51.30
CA SER A 378 12.58 -11.74 50.02
C SER A 378 14.01 -11.49 49.56
N GLU A 379 14.91 -11.12 50.49
CA GLU A 379 16.32 -10.90 50.19
C GLU A 379 17.02 -12.20 49.77
N ILE A 380 16.78 -13.30 50.49
CA ILE A 380 17.32 -14.62 50.15
C ILE A 380 16.82 -15.08 48.78
N PHE A 381 15.51 -14.93 48.51
CA PHE A 381 14.94 -15.30 47.22
C PHE A 381 15.53 -14.46 46.10
N ARG A 382 15.64 -13.14 46.28
CA ARG A 382 16.27 -12.25 45.30
C ARG A 382 17.70 -12.69 45.00
N CYS A 383 18.52 -12.92 46.02
CA CYS A 383 19.90 -13.37 45.84
C CYS A 383 19.99 -14.71 45.09
N TRP A 384 19.08 -15.64 45.40
CA TRP A 384 18.99 -16.93 44.70
C TRP A 384 18.52 -16.75 43.24
N ALA A 385 17.51 -15.91 43.00
CA ALA A 385 16.98 -15.61 41.68
C ALA A 385 18.05 -14.94 40.81
N ASP A 386 18.80 -13.97 41.35
CA ASP A 386 19.90 -13.31 40.67
C ASP A 386 21.01 -14.30 40.28
N LEU A 387 21.39 -15.21 41.19
CA LEU A 387 22.36 -16.27 40.91
C LEU A 387 21.85 -17.23 39.83
N ARG A 388 20.56 -17.60 39.87
CA ARG A 388 19.95 -18.49 38.89
C ARG A 388 19.87 -17.82 37.52
N ILE A 389 19.43 -16.56 37.45
CA ILE A 389 19.43 -15.76 36.23
C ILE A 389 20.83 -15.70 35.65
N ALA A 390 21.86 -15.39 36.46
CA ALA A 390 23.25 -15.34 35.98
C ALA A 390 23.71 -16.68 35.38
N HIS A 391 23.34 -17.81 35.99
CA HIS A 391 23.65 -19.14 35.45
C HIS A 391 22.90 -19.43 34.14
N VAL A 392 21.59 -19.14 34.10
CA VAL A 392 20.73 -19.36 32.93
C VAL A 392 21.11 -18.43 31.76
N SER A 393 21.58 -17.22 32.02
CA SER A 393 22.12 -16.32 30.99
C SER A 393 23.37 -16.87 30.30
N ILE A 394 24.21 -17.64 31.00
CA ILE A 394 25.35 -18.34 30.36
C ILE A 394 24.83 -19.42 29.39
N GLN A 395 23.79 -20.14 29.79
CA GLN A 395 23.14 -21.11 28.92
C GLN A 395 22.49 -20.43 27.70
N GLN A 396 21.80 -19.30 27.91
CA GLN A 396 21.23 -18.47 26.84
C GLN A 396 22.30 -18.06 25.82
N GLN A 397 23.47 -17.60 26.29
CA GLN A 397 24.57 -17.21 25.41
C GLN A 397 25.06 -18.40 24.56
N ARG A 398 25.23 -19.59 25.17
CA ARG A 398 25.61 -20.79 24.43
C ARG A 398 24.60 -21.19 23.37
N ILE A 399 23.30 -21.04 23.66
CA ILE A 399 22.23 -21.32 22.69
C ILE A 399 22.32 -20.32 21.52
N ARG A 400 22.50 -19.02 21.81
CA ARG A 400 22.66 -17.99 20.78
C ARG A 400 23.90 -18.20 19.91
N ASP A 401 25.02 -18.57 20.52
CA ASP A 401 26.25 -18.93 19.79
C ASP A 401 26.01 -20.14 18.87
N GLY A 402 25.28 -21.15 19.36
CA GLY A 402 24.91 -22.32 18.56
C GLY A 402 23.95 -22.01 17.41
N ILE A 403 23.00 -21.09 17.61
CA ILE A 403 22.12 -20.60 16.53
C ILE A 403 22.96 -19.87 15.47
N ALA A 404 23.86 -18.98 15.90
CA ALA A 404 24.72 -18.23 14.97
C ALA A 404 25.64 -19.16 14.15
N GLU A 405 26.25 -20.16 14.81
CA GLU A 405 27.06 -21.18 14.13
C GLU A 405 26.23 -21.99 13.12
N MET A 406 25.01 -22.38 13.48
CA MET A 406 24.10 -23.10 12.59
C MET A 406 23.71 -22.23 11.38
N CYS A 407 23.33 -20.98 11.58
CA CYS A 407 23.04 -20.03 10.51
C CYS A 407 24.20 -19.96 9.51
N HIS A 408 25.42 -19.76 10.01
CA HIS A 408 26.63 -19.69 9.19
C HIS A 408 26.89 -20.98 8.40
N ARG A 409 26.62 -22.16 8.97
CA ARG A 409 26.75 -23.44 8.25
C ARG A 409 25.79 -23.57 7.06
N HIS A 410 24.64 -22.91 7.10
CA HIS A 410 23.64 -22.94 6.04
C HIS A 410 23.78 -21.79 5.04
N GLU A 411 24.67 -20.83 5.29
CA GLU A 411 24.95 -19.76 4.33
C GLU A 411 25.57 -20.30 3.04
N GLY A 412 25.13 -19.77 1.89
CA GLY A 412 25.62 -20.20 0.59
C GLY A 412 24.96 -19.47 -0.57
N GLU A 413 25.42 -19.76 -1.78
CA GLU A 413 24.84 -19.24 -3.02
C GLU A 413 23.52 -19.97 -3.35
N ASP A 414 22.59 -19.27 -4.00
CA ASP A 414 21.33 -19.84 -4.43
C ASP A 414 21.58 -20.96 -5.44
N VAL A 415 21.00 -22.14 -5.18
CA VAL A 415 21.01 -23.23 -6.17
C VAL A 415 20.03 -22.84 -7.29
N PRO A 416 20.47 -22.83 -8.56
CA PRO A 416 19.58 -22.61 -9.70
C PRO A 416 18.47 -23.67 -9.69
N ASP A 417 17.21 -23.26 -9.78
CA ASP A 417 16.13 -24.24 -9.88
C ASP A 417 16.25 -25.00 -11.20
N GLU A 418 16.05 -26.31 -11.12
CA GLU A 418 15.59 -27.06 -12.29
C GLU A 418 14.22 -26.47 -12.64
N LEU A 419 14.08 -25.90 -13.85
CA LEU A 419 12.88 -25.21 -14.34
C LEU A 419 11.61 -26.05 -14.10
N VAL A 420 10.94 -25.82 -12.99
CA VAL A 420 9.56 -26.25 -12.78
C VAL A 420 8.71 -25.05 -13.20
N ASP A 421 7.89 -25.20 -14.24
CA ASP A 421 7.01 -24.14 -14.74
C ASP A 421 6.02 -23.71 -13.65
N GLU A 422 6.39 -22.68 -12.87
CA GLU A 422 5.54 -22.11 -11.81
C GLU A 422 4.34 -21.32 -12.39
N ASP A 423 4.42 -20.91 -13.66
CA ASP A 423 3.41 -20.09 -14.36
C ASP A 423 2.10 -20.85 -14.66
N ASP A 424 2.18 -22.16 -14.91
CA ASP A 424 0.98 -22.99 -15.11
C ASP A 424 0.21 -23.19 -13.78
N PHE A 425 0.92 -23.14 -12.65
CA PHE A 425 0.37 -23.46 -11.33
C PHE A 425 -0.45 -22.33 -10.70
N TRP A 426 0.02 -21.08 -10.80
CA TRP A 426 -0.75 -19.93 -10.31
C TRP A 426 -2.06 -19.75 -11.08
N ASN A 427 -2.09 -20.15 -12.36
CA ASN A 427 -3.29 -20.17 -13.17
C ASN A 427 -4.25 -21.31 -12.74
N GLU A 428 -3.75 -22.51 -12.48
CA GLU A 428 -4.59 -23.67 -12.18
C GLU A 428 -5.20 -23.66 -10.75
N VAL A 429 -4.47 -23.18 -9.73
CA VAL A 429 -4.95 -23.22 -8.33
C VAL A 429 -5.63 -21.92 -7.87
N CYS A 430 -5.34 -20.77 -8.48
CA CYS A 430 -5.94 -19.50 -8.05
C CYS A 430 -7.13 -19.02 -8.89
N PHE A 431 -7.30 -19.50 -10.13
CA PHE A 431 -8.36 -19.03 -11.03
C PHE A 431 -9.48 -20.05 -11.29
N SER A 432 -9.32 -21.33 -10.91
CA SER A 432 -10.31 -22.37 -11.19
C SER A 432 -11.64 -22.25 -10.42
N ASP A 433 -11.70 -21.45 -9.36
CA ASP A 433 -12.93 -21.23 -8.57
C ASP A 433 -13.74 -19.98 -9.02
N TYR A 434 -13.42 -19.37 -10.17
CA TYR A 434 -14.25 -18.30 -10.77
C TYR A 434 -15.21 -18.82 -11.85
N GLU A 435 -15.36 -20.14 -11.99
CA GLU A 435 -16.44 -20.72 -12.80
C GLU A 435 -17.74 -20.75 -11.98
N SER A 436 -18.54 -19.70 -12.18
CA SER A 436 -19.99 -19.76 -12.31
C SER A 436 -20.80 -20.43 -11.18
N ASP A 437 -21.09 -19.67 -10.13
CA ASP A 437 -22.44 -19.67 -9.56
C ASP A 437 -23.28 -18.64 -10.36
N GLU A 438 -23.43 -18.85 -11.68
CA GLU A 438 -24.60 -18.29 -12.37
C GLU A 438 -25.82 -19.04 -11.83
N GLU A 439 -26.59 -18.33 -11.00
CA GLU A 439 -27.95 -18.76 -10.68
C GLU A 439 -28.68 -19.07 -12.00
N PRO A 440 -29.33 -20.24 -12.12
CA PRO A 440 -30.02 -20.58 -13.35
C PRO A 440 -31.19 -19.61 -13.53
N ASP A 441 -31.11 -18.77 -14.56
CA ASP A 441 -32.24 -18.02 -15.10
C ASP A 441 -33.38 -19.02 -15.39
N GLU A 442 -34.40 -19.01 -14.54
CA GLU A 442 -35.67 -19.67 -14.79
C GLU A 442 -36.35 -18.97 -15.99
N GLN A 443 -36.07 -19.47 -17.19
CA GLN A 443 -36.95 -19.34 -18.34
C GLN A 443 -38.27 -20.02 -18.00
N ASN A 444 -39.28 -19.23 -17.70
CA ASN A 444 -40.66 -19.69 -17.62
C ASN A 444 -41.51 -18.93 -18.65
N ASP A 445 -41.45 -19.42 -19.89
CA ASP A 445 -42.47 -19.15 -20.90
C ASP A 445 -43.73 -19.98 -20.55
N SER A 446 -44.82 -19.31 -20.19
CA SER A 446 -46.16 -19.88 -20.30
C SER A 446 -47.19 -18.78 -20.50
N ASP A 447 -47.47 -18.48 -21.77
CA ASP A 447 -48.75 -17.92 -22.20
C ASP A 447 -49.91 -18.84 -21.80
N GLY A 448 -50.98 -18.28 -21.22
CA GLY A 448 -52.14 -19.08 -20.82
C GLY A 448 -53.24 -18.37 -20.03
N ASP A 449 -53.75 -17.27 -20.59
CA ASP A 449 -55.08 -16.65 -20.42
C ASP A 449 -56.13 -17.40 -19.55
N SER A 450 -56.66 -16.75 -18.49
CA SER A 450 -58.09 -16.81 -18.09
C SER A 450 -58.43 -15.89 -16.90
N ALA A 451 -59.48 -15.11 -17.11
CA ALA A 451 -60.05 -14.12 -16.21
C ALA A 451 -60.62 -14.66 -14.89
N SER A 452 -60.48 -13.88 -13.81
CA SER A 452 -61.60 -13.60 -12.89
C SER A 452 -61.31 -12.38 -12.02
N GLU A 453 -62.27 -11.47 -12.00
CA GLU A 453 -62.43 -10.32 -11.10
C GLU A 453 -62.15 -10.68 -9.63
N PHE A 454 -61.47 -9.81 -8.89
CA PHE A 454 -61.99 -9.27 -7.64
C PHE A 454 -61.21 -8.03 -7.19
N GLU A 455 -61.96 -7.00 -6.84
CA GLU A 455 -61.53 -5.72 -6.29
C GLU A 455 -60.83 -5.89 -4.92
N SER A 456 -59.74 -5.16 -4.69
CA SER A 456 -59.59 -4.35 -3.45
C SER A 456 -58.35 -3.46 -3.50
N THR A 457 -58.64 -2.17 -3.51
CA THR A 457 -57.84 -0.98 -3.17
C THR A 457 -56.80 -1.16 -2.06
N SER A 458 -55.58 -0.63 -2.22
CA SER A 458 -55.15 0.67 -1.62
C SER A 458 -53.62 0.87 -1.63
N ASP A 459 -53.22 2.02 -2.19
CA ASP A 459 -52.16 2.94 -1.75
C ASP A 459 -50.66 2.65 -1.98
N ASN A 460 -50.22 3.03 -3.19
CA ASN A 460 -49.42 4.23 -3.48
C ASN A 460 -48.24 4.60 -2.53
N VAL A 461 -47.00 4.28 -2.94
CA VAL A 461 -45.83 5.18 -2.82
C VAL A 461 -44.91 4.97 -4.04
N SER A 462 -45.05 5.87 -5.04
CA SER A 462 -44.00 6.22 -6.00
C SER A 462 -42.91 7.03 -5.28
N SER A 463 -41.62 6.84 -5.56
CA SER A 463 -40.75 7.72 -6.38
C SER A 463 -39.34 7.60 -5.77
N ASP A 464 -38.19 7.66 -6.42
CA ASP A 464 -37.79 7.80 -7.81
C ASP A 464 -36.36 7.23 -7.89
N SER A 465 -36.05 6.58 -9.00
CA SER A 465 -34.72 6.12 -9.36
C SER A 465 -33.99 7.22 -10.12
N ASP A 466 -33.12 7.97 -9.45
CA ASP A 466 -32.26 8.95 -10.11
C ASP A 466 -31.00 8.28 -10.68
N ASN A 467 -31.12 7.87 -11.94
CA ASN A 467 -30.01 7.72 -12.87
C ASN A 467 -29.53 9.13 -13.29
N GLU A 468 -28.57 9.70 -12.57
CA GLU A 468 -27.81 10.86 -13.04
C GLU A 468 -26.55 10.38 -13.79
N ASP A 469 -26.74 10.08 -15.07
CA ASP A 469 -25.68 9.80 -16.04
C ASP A 469 -25.61 10.91 -17.10
N ASP A 470 -25.77 12.16 -16.69
CA ASP A 470 -25.55 13.36 -17.52
C ASP A 470 -24.52 14.27 -16.86
N TRP A 471 -23.28 14.21 -17.37
CA TRP A 471 -22.22 15.18 -17.06
C TRP A 471 -21.87 15.94 -18.34
N TYR A 472 -22.51 17.09 -18.55
CA TYR A 472 -21.95 18.25 -19.24
C TYR A 472 -22.38 19.54 -18.55
#